data_AF-A0A820G8W0-F1
#
_entry.id   AF-A0A820G8W0-F1
#
_cell.length_a   1.000
_cell.length_b   1.000
_cell.length_c   1.000
_cell.angle_alpha   90.00
_cell.angle_beta   90.00
_cell.angle_gamma   90.00
#
_symmetry.space_group_name_H-M   'P 1'
#
loop_
_entity.id
_entity.type
_entity.pdbx_description
1 polymer ?
#
loop_
_entity_poly.entity_id
_entity_poly.type
_entity_poly.pdbx_seq_one_letter_code
_entity_poly.pdbx_strand_id
1 'polypeptide(L)'
;CDPAGCLVELSIQFVIIMIGKQIINNILEFFNATSRTLMRCSKGHDSNEQNQWEIDSHLFDFKSDILIDEYLELVIQFGFITLFVTAFPLAPLFALFNNLIEIRLDAWKFLSKYKRPIPFKASDIGIWGDIISGISYFAVLTNAIVIAWTSEFIPKMAYRSLKSTGGSLDGYVNWTLSSFPISAYNVSGVPPPNPPANVQFCRYRDFRSEDGPLYSQTSEYWNVTAARLAFIIVFEHVIFFIIYLMDWLVPDVPKSIQNTINHERYIDQ
;
A
#
# COMPACT_ATOMS: atom_id res chain seq x y z
N CYS A 1 18.12 10.04 4.43
CA CYS A 1 17.67 9.77 3.07
C CYS A 1 18.89 9.65 2.19
N ASP A 2 18.97 8.58 1.39
CA ASP A 2 20.01 8.44 0.37
C ASP A 2 19.95 9.60 -0.65
N PRO A 3 21.09 10.07 -1.20
CA PRO A 3 21.11 11.06 -2.28
C PRO A 3 20.26 10.69 -3.50
N ALA A 4 20.00 9.41 -3.76
CA ALA A 4 19.14 8.93 -4.83
C ALA A 4 17.63 8.96 -4.48
N GLY A 5 17.27 9.26 -3.23
CA GLY A 5 15.89 9.34 -2.73
C GLY A 5 15.57 8.29 -1.65
N CYS A 6 14.38 8.41 -1.05
CA CYS A 6 13.92 7.53 0.03
C CYS A 6 12.95 6.43 -0.43
N LEU A 7 12.59 6.43 -1.72
CA LEU A 7 11.56 5.52 -2.26
C LEU A 7 11.98 4.05 -2.17
N VAL A 8 13.29 3.76 -2.29
CA VAL A 8 13.81 2.38 -2.17
C VAL A 8 13.69 1.87 -0.74
N GLU A 9 14.09 2.66 0.26
CA GLU A 9 13.93 2.31 1.69
C GLU A 9 12.45 2.01 2.01
N LEU A 10 11.56 2.89 1.55
CA LEU A 10 10.12 2.75 1.67
C LEU A 10 9.62 1.45 1.01
N SER A 11 10.05 1.15 -0.22
CA SER A 11 9.64 -0.07 -0.93
C SER A 11 10.09 -1.34 -0.22
N ILE A 12 11.30 -1.38 0.33
CA ILE A 12 11.83 -2.53 1.05
C ILE A 12 11.01 -2.77 2.31
N GLN A 13 10.72 -1.71 3.07
CA GLN A 13 9.90 -1.81 4.27
C GLN A 13 8.50 -2.34 3.95
N PHE A 14 7.86 -1.87 2.88
CA PHE A 14 6.55 -2.38 2.47
C PHE A 14 6.59 -3.83 2.02
N VAL A 15 7.60 -4.24 1.25
CA VAL A 15 7.77 -5.64 0.86
C VAL A 15 7.90 -6.54 2.09
N ILE A 16 8.71 -6.14 3.07
CA ILE A 16 8.89 -6.91 4.31
C ILE A 16 7.58 -7.01 5.09
N ILE A 17 6.83 -5.92 5.24
CA ILE A 17 5.58 -5.93 6.01
C ILE A 17 4.49 -6.72 5.27
N MET A 18 4.29 -6.48 3.97
CA MET A 18 3.24 -7.09 3.17
C MET A 18 3.50 -8.58 2.95
N ILE A 19 4.72 -8.96 2.54
CA ILE A 19 5.05 -10.37 2.28
C ILE A 19 5.32 -11.10 3.59
N GLY A 20 6.04 -10.47 4.52
CA GLY A 20 6.45 -11.11 5.78
C GLY A 20 5.26 -11.42 6.68
N LYS A 21 4.37 -10.44 6.93
CA LYS A 21 3.17 -10.68 7.75
C LYS A 21 2.31 -11.77 7.13
N GLN A 22 2.12 -11.72 5.82
CA GLN A 22 1.25 -12.64 5.12
C GLN A 22 1.81 -14.07 5.10
N ILE A 23 3.09 -14.24 4.81
CA ILE A 23 3.72 -15.57 4.89
C ILE A 23 3.61 -16.13 6.30
N ILE A 24 3.85 -15.32 7.33
CA ILE A 24 3.77 -15.75 8.73
C ILE A 24 2.34 -16.16 9.09
N ASN A 25 1.34 -15.37 8.72
CA ASN A 25 -0.08 -15.67 8.93
C ASN A 25 -0.46 -17.01 8.29
N ASN A 26 -0.19 -17.17 6.99
CA ASN A 26 -0.51 -18.38 6.24
C ASN A 26 0.21 -19.61 6.81
N ILE A 27 1.47 -19.46 7.24
CA ILE A 27 2.25 -20.53 7.89
C ILE A 27 1.64 -20.93 9.23
N LEU A 28 1.35 -19.95 10.10
CA LEU A 28 0.75 -20.21 11.41
C LEU A 28 -0.61 -20.88 11.26
N GLU A 29 -1.41 -20.43 10.30
CA GLU A 29 -2.71 -21.02 10.02
C GLU A 29 -2.60 -22.48 9.56
N PHE A 30 -1.66 -22.76 8.66
CA PHE A 30 -1.35 -24.11 8.17
C PHE A 30 -0.78 -25.04 9.27
N PHE A 31 0.07 -24.54 10.16
CA PHE A 31 0.58 -25.34 11.27
C PHE A 31 -0.49 -25.61 12.33
N ASN A 32 -1.29 -24.60 12.67
CA ASN A 32 -2.45 -24.76 13.55
C ASN A 32 -3.48 -25.72 12.96
N ALA A 33 -3.57 -25.78 11.63
CA ALA A 33 -4.40 -26.72 10.90
C ALA A 33 -3.92 -28.16 11.05
N THR A 34 -2.66 -28.38 10.73
CA THR A 34 -2.03 -29.71 10.67
C THR A 34 -1.90 -30.34 12.06
N SER A 35 -1.52 -29.55 13.08
CA SER A 35 -1.30 -30.03 14.45
C SER A 35 -2.55 -30.67 15.06
N ARG A 36 -3.74 -30.09 14.83
CA ARG A 36 -4.99 -30.61 15.41
C ARG A 36 -5.49 -31.87 14.72
N THR A 37 -5.34 -31.97 13.39
CA THR A 37 -5.66 -33.19 12.65
C THR A 37 -4.76 -34.34 13.10
N LEU A 38 -3.46 -34.08 13.28
CA LEU A 38 -2.51 -35.05 13.82
C LEU A 38 -2.84 -35.45 15.27
N MET A 39 -3.23 -34.51 16.14
CA MET A 39 -3.66 -34.84 17.50
C MET A 39 -4.96 -35.67 17.53
N ARG A 40 -5.91 -35.42 16.62
CA ARG A 40 -7.14 -36.23 16.49
C ARG A 40 -6.84 -37.64 15.99
N CYS A 41 -5.88 -37.83 15.08
CA CYS A 41 -5.46 -39.17 14.63
C CYS A 41 -4.62 -39.92 15.67
N SER A 42 -3.88 -39.21 16.53
CA SER A 42 -2.99 -39.80 17.55
C SER A 42 -3.73 -40.22 18.83
N LYS A 43 -4.81 -39.52 19.20
CA LYS A 43 -5.75 -40.01 20.22
C LYS A 43 -6.59 -41.11 19.58
N GLY A 44 -6.17 -42.36 19.80
CA GLY A 44 -6.69 -43.57 19.18
C GLY A 44 -8.20 -43.62 18.99
N HIS A 45 -8.59 -44.19 17.85
CA HIS A 45 -9.97 -44.45 17.46
C HIS A 45 -10.57 -45.51 18.40
N ASP A 46 -11.18 -45.08 19.50
CA ASP A 46 -12.16 -45.92 20.18
C ASP A 46 -13.37 -46.01 19.25
N SER A 47 -13.60 -47.21 18.72
CA SER A 47 -14.65 -47.55 17.76
C SER A 47 -16.04 -47.60 18.43
N ASN A 48 -16.40 -46.56 19.18
CA ASN A 48 -17.78 -46.25 19.50
C ASN A 48 -18.29 -45.27 18.44
N GLU A 49 -19.45 -45.54 17.86
CA GLU A 49 -20.16 -44.61 16.96
C GLU A 49 -20.43 -43.31 17.71
N GLN A 50 -19.48 -42.37 17.64
CA GLN A 50 -19.61 -41.09 18.29
C GLN A 50 -20.62 -40.24 17.53
N ASN A 51 -21.63 -39.74 18.24
CA ASN A 51 -22.67 -38.93 17.63
C ASN A 51 -22.09 -37.64 17.04
N GLN A 52 -22.63 -37.19 15.90
CA GLN A 52 -22.15 -35.98 15.19
C GLN A 52 -22.16 -34.74 16.10
N TRP A 53 -23.16 -34.58 16.97
CA TRP A 53 -23.24 -33.43 17.88
C TRP A 53 -22.12 -33.42 18.93
N GLU A 54 -21.58 -34.58 19.34
CA GLU A 54 -20.44 -34.67 20.26
C GLU A 54 -19.16 -34.23 19.55
N ILE A 55 -18.98 -34.66 18.30
CA ILE A 55 -17.85 -34.24 17.45
C ILE A 55 -17.88 -32.71 17.24
N ASP A 56 -19.05 -32.17 16.93
CA ASP A 56 -19.24 -30.74 16.69
C ASP A 56 -19.11 -29.91 17.98
N SER A 57 -19.43 -30.48 19.15
CA SER A 57 -19.28 -29.79 20.45
C SER A 57 -17.85 -29.35 20.75
N HIS A 58 -16.86 -30.06 20.21
CA HIS A 58 -15.44 -29.78 20.36
C HIS A 58 -14.88 -28.74 19.37
N LEU A 59 -15.67 -28.30 18.39
CA LEU A 59 -15.29 -27.25 17.45
C LEU A 59 -15.47 -25.86 18.09
N PHE A 60 -14.81 -24.84 17.53
CA PHE A 60 -14.99 -23.46 17.99
C PHE A 60 -16.34 -22.89 17.57
N ASP A 61 -16.94 -22.07 18.42
CA ASP A 61 -18.15 -21.33 18.05
C ASP A 61 -17.82 -20.26 17.02
N PHE A 62 -18.65 -20.15 15.99
CA PHE A 62 -18.54 -19.09 15.00
C PHE A 62 -19.15 -17.80 15.56
N LYS A 63 -18.30 -16.82 15.88
CA LYS A 63 -18.70 -15.47 16.31
C LYS A 63 -18.56 -14.47 15.17
N SER A 64 -19.33 -13.39 15.22
CA SER A 64 -19.27 -12.29 14.26
C SER A 64 -17.87 -11.68 14.12
N ASP A 65 -17.11 -11.65 15.21
CA ASP A 65 -15.77 -11.06 15.26
C ASP A 65 -14.79 -11.76 14.30
N ILE A 66 -15.00 -13.04 14.00
CA ILE A 66 -14.16 -13.79 13.06
C ILE A 66 -14.26 -13.17 11.67
N LEU A 67 -15.48 -12.88 11.19
CA LEU A 67 -15.67 -12.26 9.88
C LEU A 67 -15.05 -10.86 9.83
N ILE A 68 -15.08 -10.12 10.94
CA ILE A 68 -14.43 -8.80 11.02
C ILE A 68 -12.93 -8.94 10.81
N ASP A 69 -12.29 -9.91 11.46
CA ASP A 69 -10.86 -10.17 11.31
C ASP A 69 -10.50 -10.59 9.87
N GLU A 70 -11.28 -11.47 9.24
CA GLU A 70 -11.07 -11.86 7.83
C GLU A 70 -11.18 -10.66 6.87
N TYR A 71 -12.22 -9.82 7.04
CA TYR A 71 -12.37 -8.61 6.22
C TYR A 71 -11.26 -7.59 6.48
N LEU A 72 -10.85 -7.43 7.74
CA LEU A 72 -9.79 -6.51 8.12
C LEU A 72 -8.47 -6.88 7.44
N GLU A 73 -8.14 -8.16 7.37
CA GLU A 73 -6.95 -8.64 6.67
C GLU A 73 -6.97 -8.26 5.18
N LEU A 74 -8.08 -8.54 4.49
CA LEU A 74 -8.27 -8.19 3.08
C LEU A 74 -8.21 -6.68 2.83
N VAL A 75 -8.83 -5.87 3.69
CA VAL A 75 -8.89 -4.41 3.56
C VAL A 75 -7.52 -3.78 3.81
N ILE A 76 -6.76 -4.29 4.79
CA ILE A 76 -5.39 -3.85 5.03
C ILE A 76 -4.51 -4.16 3.81
N GLN A 77 -4.63 -5.37 3.26
CA GLN A 77 -3.90 -5.76 2.05
C GLN A 77 -4.25 -4.86 0.85
N PHE A 78 -5.55 -4.59 0.64
CA PHE A 78 -6.01 -3.64 -0.38
C PHE A 78 -5.43 -2.24 -0.18
N GLY A 79 -5.39 -1.75 1.06
CA GLY A 79 -4.78 -0.48 1.42
C GLY A 79 -3.30 -0.41 1.06
N PHE A 80 -2.51 -1.43 1.38
CA PHE A 80 -1.10 -1.49 1.02
C PHE A 80 -0.88 -1.46 -0.49
N ILE A 81 -1.71 -2.18 -1.25
CA ILE A 81 -1.61 -2.21 -2.71
C ILE A 81 -1.93 -0.84 -3.29
N THR A 82 -3.04 -0.23 -2.88
CA THR A 82 -3.55 0.98 -3.51
C THR A 82 -2.82 2.25 -3.08
N LEU A 83 -2.51 2.42 -1.79
CA LEU A 83 -1.86 3.63 -1.26
C LEU A 83 -0.40 3.77 -1.72
N PHE A 84 0.28 2.66 -2.02
CA PHE A 84 1.73 2.63 -2.28
C PHE A 84 2.12 1.95 -3.59
N VAL A 85 1.18 1.83 -4.55
CA VAL A 85 1.45 1.21 -5.86
C VAL A 85 2.60 1.88 -6.61
N THR A 86 2.77 3.20 -6.44
CA THR A 86 3.85 3.95 -7.10
C THR A 86 5.23 3.62 -6.55
N ALA A 87 5.31 3.14 -5.31
CA ALA A 87 6.56 2.72 -4.69
C ALA A 87 6.92 1.28 -5.07
N PHE A 88 5.92 0.39 -5.17
CA PHE A 88 6.13 -1.02 -5.52
C PHE A 88 5.09 -1.55 -6.52
N PRO A 89 5.37 -1.46 -7.84
CA PRO A 89 4.43 -1.85 -8.89
C PRO A 89 4.06 -3.34 -8.91
N LEU A 90 4.88 -4.21 -8.31
CA LEU A 90 4.64 -5.65 -8.27
C LEU A 90 3.72 -6.08 -7.11
N ALA A 91 3.31 -5.16 -6.23
CA ALA A 91 2.42 -5.45 -5.09
C ALA A 91 1.16 -6.25 -5.48
N PRO A 92 0.41 -5.89 -6.55
CA PRO A 92 -0.80 -6.63 -6.93
C PRO A 92 -0.54 -8.09 -7.28
N LEU A 93 0.62 -8.42 -7.83
CA LEU A 93 0.97 -9.81 -8.20
C LEU A 93 1.20 -10.66 -6.96
N PHE A 94 1.92 -10.14 -5.96
CA PHE A 94 2.11 -10.83 -4.68
C PHE A 94 0.79 -11.00 -3.93
N ALA A 95 -0.05 -9.97 -3.95
CA ALA A 95 -1.38 -10.04 -3.38
C ALA A 95 -2.27 -11.09 -4.06
N LEU A 96 -2.21 -11.20 -5.39
CA LEU A 96 -2.95 -12.24 -6.12
C LEU A 96 -2.51 -13.64 -5.69
N PHE A 97 -1.20 -13.90 -5.67
CA PHE A 97 -0.68 -15.20 -5.24
C PHE A 97 -1.10 -15.51 -3.80
N ASN A 98 -1.08 -14.50 -2.94
CA ASN A 98 -1.53 -14.68 -1.58
C ASN A 98 -3.02 -15.01 -1.49
N ASN A 99 -3.89 -14.22 -2.14
CA ASN A 99 -5.34 -14.44 -2.13
C ASN A 99 -5.72 -15.83 -2.66
N LEU A 100 -4.96 -16.38 -3.62
CA LEU A 100 -5.17 -17.75 -4.11
C LEU A 100 -4.92 -18.82 -3.04
N ILE A 101 -3.92 -18.62 -2.19
CA ILE A 101 -3.64 -19.50 -1.05
C ILE A 101 -4.68 -19.27 0.04
N GLU A 102 -4.99 -18.00 0.34
CA GLU A 102 -5.87 -17.59 1.42
C GLU A 102 -7.28 -18.16 1.28
N ILE A 103 -7.87 -18.07 0.07
CA ILE A 103 -9.20 -18.65 -0.21
C ILE A 103 -9.25 -20.14 0.16
N ARG A 104 -8.15 -20.88 -0.03
CA ARG A 104 -8.07 -22.31 0.31
C ARG A 104 -7.89 -22.55 1.80
N LEU A 105 -7.05 -21.74 2.46
CA LEU A 105 -6.82 -21.82 3.90
C LEU A 105 -8.09 -21.45 4.68
N ASP A 106 -8.77 -20.37 4.29
CA ASP A 106 -10.03 -19.93 4.88
C ASP A 106 -11.14 -20.96 4.72
N ALA A 107 -11.30 -21.51 3.51
CA ALA A 107 -12.27 -22.56 3.28
C ALA A 107 -11.99 -23.77 4.19
N TRP A 108 -10.74 -24.19 4.31
CA TRP A 108 -10.35 -25.28 5.19
C TRP A 108 -10.58 -24.95 6.67
N LYS A 109 -10.27 -23.71 7.10
CA LYS A 109 -10.51 -23.19 8.47
C LYS A 109 -11.99 -23.23 8.82
N PHE A 110 -12.86 -22.72 7.95
CA PHE A 110 -14.31 -22.74 8.19
C PHE A 110 -14.90 -24.16 8.17
N LEU A 111 -14.40 -25.05 7.33
CA LEU A 111 -14.89 -26.43 7.25
C LEU A 111 -14.39 -27.33 8.39
N SER A 112 -13.23 -27.03 8.98
CA SER A 112 -12.56 -27.96 9.91
C SER A 112 -12.47 -27.48 11.35
N LYS A 113 -12.47 -26.17 11.61
CA LYS A 113 -12.22 -25.60 12.95
C LYS A 113 -13.48 -25.05 13.63
N TYR A 114 -14.45 -24.58 12.87
CA TYR A 114 -15.63 -23.90 13.38
C TYR A 114 -16.88 -24.77 13.28
N LYS A 115 -17.79 -24.60 14.24
CA LYS A 115 -19.16 -25.08 14.11
C LYS A 115 -19.86 -24.36 12.97
N ARG A 116 -20.82 -25.04 12.35
CA ARG A 116 -21.63 -24.46 11.28
C ARG A 116 -22.33 -23.18 11.78
N PRO A 117 -22.10 -22.02 11.16
CA PRO A 117 -22.81 -20.80 11.53
C PRO A 117 -24.28 -20.84 11.12
N ILE A 118 -25.10 -20.07 11.83
CA ILE A 118 -26.48 -19.81 11.42
C ILE A 118 -26.43 -18.87 10.21
N PRO A 119 -27.09 -19.20 9.08
CA PRO A 119 -27.06 -18.38 7.89
C PRO A 119 -27.83 -17.07 8.13
N PHE A 120 -27.19 -15.95 7.83
CA PHE A 120 -27.82 -14.62 7.78
C PHE A 120 -27.89 -14.15 6.33
N LYS A 121 -28.94 -13.42 5.98
CA LYS A 121 -29.08 -12.78 4.67
C LYS A 121 -28.52 -11.36 4.77
N ALA A 122 -27.59 -11.02 3.89
CA ALA A 122 -27.07 -9.67 3.70
C ALA A 122 -27.15 -9.31 2.21
N SER A 123 -27.51 -8.06 1.91
CA SER A 123 -27.55 -7.52 0.54
C SER A 123 -26.17 -7.13 0.02
N ASP A 124 -25.26 -6.79 0.93
CA ASP A 124 -23.96 -6.19 0.66
C ASP A 124 -22.95 -6.58 1.75
N ILE A 125 -21.71 -6.11 1.58
CA ILE A 125 -20.61 -6.31 2.53
C ILE A 125 -20.68 -5.33 3.73
N GLY A 126 -21.68 -4.46 3.79
CA GLY A 126 -21.85 -3.43 4.82
C GLY A 126 -20.79 -2.32 4.76
N ILE A 127 -20.37 -1.85 5.94
CA ILE A 127 -19.44 -0.73 6.14
C ILE A 127 -18.10 -0.89 5.43
N TRP A 128 -17.69 -2.12 5.13
CA TRP A 128 -16.44 -2.40 4.43
C TRP A 128 -16.40 -1.79 3.03
N GLY A 129 -17.55 -1.67 2.35
CA GLY A 129 -17.63 -0.99 1.05
C GLY A 129 -17.26 0.49 1.15
N ASP A 130 -17.78 1.18 2.17
CA ASP A 130 -17.47 2.59 2.43
C ASP A 130 -15.99 2.77 2.82
N ILE A 131 -15.43 1.84 3.61
CA ILE A 131 -14.01 1.85 3.98
C ILE A 131 -13.10 1.70 2.76
N ILE A 132 -13.38 0.71 1.90
CA ILE A 132 -12.61 0.48 0.66
C ILE A 132 -12.70 1.69 -0.27
N SER A 133 -13.88 2.30 -0.37
CA SER A 133 -14.10 3.52 -1.16
C SER A 133 -13.29 4.69 -0.58
N GLY A 134 -13.32 4.89 0.74
CA GLY A 134 -12.53 5.90 1.42
C GLY A 134 -11.02 5.72 1.18
N ILE A 135 -10.51 4.50 1.35
CA ILE A 135 -9.11 4.15 1.07
C ILE A 135 -8.75 4.47 -0.38
N SER A 136 -9.65 4.19 -1.33
CA SER A 136 -9.42 4.47 -2.76
C SER A 136 -9.28 5.97 -3.04
N TYR A 137 -10.09 6.83 -2.41
CA TYR A 137 -9.93 8.28 -2.50
C TYR A 137 -8.61 8.75 -1.89
N PHE A 138 -8.25 8.25 -0.69
CA PHE A 138 -6.97 8.56 -0.06
C PHE A 138 -5.77 8.05 -0.85
N ALA A 139 -5.91 6.96 -1.59
CA ALA A 139 -4.87 6.40 -2.45
C ALA A 139 -4.48 7.37 -3.57
N VAL A 140 -5.42 8.09 -4.17
CA VAL A 140 -5.11 9.10 -5.19
C VAL A 140 -4.18 10.18 -4.62
N LEU A 141 -4.55 10.75 -3.48
CA LEU A 141 -3.77 11.79 -2.81
C LEU A 141 -2.40 11.27 -2.35
N THR A 142 -2.36 10.08 -1.74
CA THR A 142 -1.12 9.49 -1.21
C THR A 142 -0.13 9.23 -2.33
N ASN A 143 -0.57 8.61 -3.45
CA ASN A 143 0.30 8.36 -4.59
C ASN A 143 0.80 9.66 -5.24
N ALA A 144 -0.03 10.70 -5.31
CA ALA A 144 0.39 12.02 -5.81
C ALA A 144 1.53 12.61 -4.95
N ILE A 145 1.39 12.55 -3.63
CA ILE A 145 2.40 13.02 -2.66
C ILE A 145 3.68 12.19 -2.76
N VAL A 146 3.56 10.85 -2.82
CA VAL A 146 4.70 9.93 -2.96
C VAL A 146 5.49 10.27 -4.22
N ILE A 147 4.82 10.43 -5.38
CA ILE A 147 5.50 10.82 -6.63
C ILE A 147 6.15 12.20 -6.51
N ALA A 148 5.48 13.19 -5.92
CA ALA A 148 6.00 14.55 -5.90
C ALA A 148 7.16 14.75 -4.90
N TRP A 149 7.10 14.17 -3.71
CA TRP A 149 8.08 14.40 -2.64
C TRP A 149 9.14 13.32 -2.51
N THR A 150 8.80 12.04 -2.73
CA THR A 150 9.74 10.94 -2.48
C THR A 150 10.48 10.47 -3.73
N SER A 151 9.91 10.73 -4.93
CA SER A 151 10.52 10.37 -6.21
C SER A 151 11.36 11.50 -6.81
N GLU A 152 12.37 11.12 -7.59
CA GLU A 152 13.21 12.03 -8.38
C GLU A 152 12.52 12.54 -9.64
N PHE A 153 11.27 12.15 -9.90
CA PHE A 153 10.57 12.48 -11.14
C PHE A 153 10.41 14.00 -11.35
N ILE A 154 9.86 14.72 -10.35
CA ILE A 154 9.59 16.16 -10.48
C ILE A 154 10.88 16.99 -10.57
N PRO A 155 11.89 16.82 -9.70
CA PRO A 155 13.12 17.61 -9.80
C PRO A 155 13.89 17.37 -11.10
N LYS A 156 13.92 16.12 -11.61
CA LYS A 156 14.51 15.81 -12.92
C LYS A 156 13.77 16.48 -14.07
N MET A 157 12.43 16.47 -14.02
CA MET A 157 11.60 17.14 -15.03
C MET A 157 11.79 18.67 -14.98
N ALA A 158 11.84 19.26 -13.79
CA ALA A 158 12.10 20.68 -13.60
C ALA A 158 13.48 21.08 -14.13
N TYR A 159 14.52 20.30 -13.83
CA TYR A 159 15.87 20.53 -14.37
C TYR A 159 15.90 20.49 -15.90
N ARG A 160 15.30 19.43 -16.48
CA ARG A 160 15.22 19.25 -17.93
C ARG A 160 14.51 20.44 -18.61
N SER A 161 13.47 20.99 -17.97
CA SER A 161 12.64 22.04 -18.55
C SER A 161 13.22 23.45 -18.35
N LEU A 162 13.86 23.70 -17.20
CA LEU A 162 14.28 25.05 -16.79
C LEU A 162 15.77 25.34 -17.00
N LYS A 163 16.62 24.31 -17.05
CA LYS A 163 18.08 24.47 -17.07
C LYS A 163 18.79 23.74 -18.20
N SER A 164 18.25 22.62 -18.69
CA SER A 164 18.93 21.81 -19.70
C SER A 164 18.86 22.43 -21.10
N THR A 165 20.01 22.80 -21.66
CA THR A 165 20.17 23.20 -23.07
C THR A 165 20.24 21.96 -23.96
N GLY A 166 19.10 21.37 -24.29
CA GLY A 166 19.00 20.17 -25.15
C GLY A 166 18.23 19.00 -24.55
N GLY A 167 17.70 19.15 -23.33
CA GLY A 167 16.86 18.14 -22.69
C GLY A 167 17.61 16.95 -22.08
N SER A 168 18.95 16.95 -22.10
CA SER A 168 19.77 15.94 -21.40
C SER A 168 19.77 16.19 -19.89
N LEU A 169 20.09 15.16 -19.10
CA LEU A 169 20.26 15.26 -17.65
C LEU A 169 21.73 15.49 -17.25
N ASP A 170 22.57 15.90 -18.19
CA ASP A 170 24.00 16.07 -17.94
C ASP A 170 24.23 17.23 -16.98
N GLY A 171 24.82 16.94 -15.83
CA GLY A 171 25.01 17.93 -14.76
C GLY A 171 23.87 18.04 -13.75
N TYR A 172 22.80 17.23 -13.86
CA TYR A 172 21.69 17.21 -12.89
C TYR A 172 22.18 17.04 -11.44
N VAL A 173 23.07 16.06 -11.20
CA VAL A 173 23.60 15.78 -9.85
C VAL A 173 24.35 17.00 -9.29
N ASN A 174 25.13 17.68 -10.13
CA ASN A 174 25.86 18.88 -9.73
C ASN A 174 24.92 20.06 -9.43
N TRP A 175 23.76 20.12 -10.09
CA TRP A 175 22.73 21.13 -9.85
C TRP A 175 21.90 20.86 -8.58
N THR A 176 21.65 19.59 -8.25
CA THR A 176 20.86 19.21 -7.06
C THR A 176 21.63 19.27 -5.74
N LEU A 177 22.96 19.35 -5.79
CA LEU A 177 23.81 19.29 -4.61
C LEU A 177 24.30 20.70 -4.24
N SER A 178 24.02 21.14 -3.02
CA SER A 178 24.63 22.33 -2.42
C SER A 178 25.95 21.98 -1.75
N SER A 179 26.94 22.86 -1.80
CA SER A 179 28.19 22.66 -1.05
C SER A 179 28.13 23.23 0.36
N PHE A 180 28.90 22.62 1.26
CA PHE A 180 29.06 23.01 2.64
C PHE A 180 30.56 22.99 3.00
N PRO A 181 31.21 24.14 3.21
CA PRO A 181 32.61 24.20 3.63
C PRO A 181 32.78 23.66 5.06
N ILE A 182 33.82 22.86 5.29
CA ILE A 182 34.05 22.24 6.61
C ILE A 182 34.40 23.30 7.66
N SER A 183 34.98 24.43 7.25
CA SER A 183 35.26 25.57 8.14
C SER A 183 34.01 26.16 8.81
N ALA A 184 32.82 25.98 8.22
CA ALA A 184 31.57 26.48 8.80
C ALA A 184 31.14 25.70 10.06
N TYR A 185 31.63 24.48 10.28
CA TYR A 185 31.35 23.72 11.51
C TYR A 185 31.87 24.45 12.76
N ASN A 186 33.02 25.10 12.67
CA ASN A 186 33.64 25.85 13.78
C ASN A 186 32.75 27.01 14.28
N VAL A 187 31.92 27.57 13.40
CA VAL A 187 31.01 28.67 13.74
C VAL A 187 29.71 28.13 14.37
N SER A 188 29.29 26.93 13.96
CA SER A 188 28.06 26.29 14.42
C SER A 188 28.17 25.58 15.78
N GLY A 189 29.39 25.43 16.33
CA GLY A 189 29.63 24.71 17.58
C GLY A 189 29.45 23.19 17.49
N VAL A 190 29.23 22.66 16.29
CA VAL A 190 29.09 21.22 16.01
C VAL A 190 30.46 20.66 15.61
N PRO A 191 30.92 19.55 16.21
CA PRO A 191 32.20 18.96 15.84
C PRO A 191 32.19 18.53 14.36
N PRO A 192 33.21 18.90 13.56
CA PRO A 192 33.26 18.51 12.16
C PRO A 192 33.40 16.98 12.04
N PRO A 193 32.80 16.37 11.01
CA PRO A 193 33.07 14.97 10.69
C PRO A 193 34.57 14.81 10.38
N ASN A 194 35.23 13.74 10.83
CA ASN A 194 36.64 13.44 10.53
C ASN A 194 36.80 13.06 9.05
N PRO A 195 37.14 14.00 8.14
CA PRO A 195 37.22 13.69 6.72
C PRO A 195 38.62 13.12 6.42
N PRO A 196 38.80 12.41 5.30
CA PRO A 196 40.13 12.15 4.76
C PRO A 196 40.93 13.45 4.61
N ALA A 197 42.25 13.39 4.83
CA ALA A 197 43.11 14.55 4.64
C ALA A 197 42.93 15.12 3.22
N ASN A 198 42.78 16.45 3.11
CA ASN A 198 42.58 17.26 1.88
C ASN A 198 41.14 17.53 1.42
N VAL A 199 40.09 17.18 2.16
CA VAL A 199 38.72 17.62 1.83
C VAL A 199 38.45 19.02 2.41
N GLN A 200 38.00 19.96 1.57
CA GLN A 200 37.68 21.35 1.99
C GLN A 200 36.18 21.63 2.11
N PHE A 201 35.36 20.95 1.30
CA PHE A 201 33.90 21.09 1.29
C PHE A 201 33.23 19.74 1.13
N CYS A 202 32.05 19.61 1.72
CA CYS A 202 31.14 18.48 1.56
C CYS A 202 29.96 18.91 0.68
N ARG A 203 29.27 17.95 0.06
CA ARG A 203 28.04 18.22 -0.69
C ARG A 203 26.88 17.49 -0.06
N TYR A 204 25.74 18.16 -0.01
CA TYR A 204 24.50 17.60 0.51
C TYR A 204 23.35 17.96 -0.41
N ARG A 205 22.29 17.16 -0.32
CA ARG A 205 21.12 17.28 -1.19
C ARG A 205 20.16 18.32 -0.61
N ASP A 206 20.28 19.55 -1.06
CA ASP A 206 19.34 20.64 -0.81
C ASP A 206 19.58 21.79 -1.82
N PHE A 207 18.61 22.67 -1.99
CA PHE A 207 18.74 23.85 -2.85
C PHE A 207 19.03 25.10 -2.01
N ARG A 208 20.29 25.25 -1.59
CA ARG A 208 20.75 26.36 -0.72
C ARG A 208 21.82 27.20 -1.39
N SER A 209 21.74 28.52 -1.16
CA SER A 209 22.65 29.48 -1.77
C SER A 209 23.98 29.52 -1.03
N GLU A 210 25.07 29.58 -1.79
CA GLU A 210 26.40 29.94 -1.32
C GLU A 210 26.61 31.46 -1.37
N ASP A 211 26.03 32.10 -2.39
CA ASP A 211 26.14 33.53 -2.64
C ASP A 211 24.90 34.25 -2.08
N GLY A 212 25.01 34.89 -0.91
CA GLY A 212 23.92 35.63 -0.26
C GLY A 212 23.85 35.44 1.26
N PRO A 213 22.68 35.61 1.90
CA PRO A 213 22.53 35.27 3.31
C PRO A 213 22.81 33.79 3.50
N LEU A 214 23.73 33.50 4.43
CA LEU A 214 24.38 32.21 4.62
C LEU A 214 23.35 31.05 4.66
N TYR A 215 23.45 30.13 3.70
CA TYR A 215 22.62 28.91 3.58
C TYR A 215 21.10 29.13 3.49
N SER A 216 20.68 30.28 2.96
CA SER A 216 19.28 30.55 2.61
C SER A 216 18.79 29.70 1.42
N GLN A 217 17.47 29.51 1.33
CA GLN A 217 16.86 28.77 0.22
C GLN A 217 16.98 29.54 -1.09
N THR A 218 17.37 28.86 -2.17
CA THR A 218 17.50 29.50 -3.49
C THR A 218 16.16 29.61 -4.22
N SER A 219 16.14 30.37 -5.32
CA SER A 219 14.98 30.43 -6.22
C SER A 219 14.62 29.05 -6.80
N GLU A 220 15.61 28.19 -7.00
CA GLU A 220 15.46 26.82 -7.50
C GLU A 220 14.67 25.95 -6.51
N TYR A 221 14.89 26.12 -5.20
CA TYR A 221 14.11 25.44 -4.17
C TYR A 221 12.60 25.70 -4.35
N TRP A 222 12.25 26.98 -4.48
CA TRP A 222 10.86 27.42 -4.62
C TRP A 222 10.25 26.99 -5.95
N ASN A 223 11.01 27.05 -7.04
CA ASN A 223 10.55 26.58 -8.35
C ASN A 223 10.24 25.08 -8.36
N VAL A 224 11.12 24.24 -7.77
CA VAL A 224 10.88 22.80 -7.65
C VAL A 224 9.71 22.52 -6.72
N THR A 225 9.60 23.24 -5.60
CA THR A 225 8.50 23.08 -4.64
C THR A 225 7.16 23.47 -5.25
N ALA A 226 7.12 24.58 -6.01
CA ALA A 226 5.93 24.98 -6.75
C ALA A 226 5.54 23.93 -7.81
N ALA A 227 6.52 23.38 -8.54
CA ALA A 227 6.27 22.30 -9.51
C ALA A 227 5.70 21.03 -8.84
N ARG A 228 6.17 20.68 -7.64
CA ARG A 228 5.63 19.56 -6.85
C ARG A 228 4.16 19.78 -6.45
N LEU A 229 3.84 20.96 -5.93
CA LEU A 229 2.47 21.31 -5.55
C LEU A 229 1.53 21.36 -6.76
N ALA A 230 1.97 21.98 -7.85
CA ALA A 230 1.21 22.03 -9.10
C ALA A 230 0.96 20.62 -9.66
N PHE A 231 1.95 19.74 -9.60
CA PHE A 231 1.79 18.34 -10.00
C PHE A 231 0.72 17.62 -9.17
N ILE A 232 0.71 17.77 -7.84
CA ILE A 232 -0.34 17.14 -7.01
C ILE A 232 -1.72 17.59 -7.46
N ILE A 233 -1.93 18.89 -7.58
CA ILE A 233 -3.24 19.45 -7.95
C ILE A 233 -3.69 18.90 -9.30
N VAL A 234 -2.82 18.93 -10.32
CA VAL A 234 -3.16 18.44 -11.66
C VAL A 234 -3.42 16.93 -11.64
N PHE A 235 -2.55 16.16 -10.99
CA PHE A 235 -2.69 14.70 -10.90
C PHE A 235 -4.00 14.32 -10.23
N GLU A 236 -4.33 14.93 -9.10
CA GLU A 236 -5.55 14.69 -8.35
C GLU A 236 -6.81 14.97 -9.19
N HIS A 237 -6.90 16.16 -9.80
CA HIS A 237 -8.07 16.53 -10.60
C HIS A 237 -8.24 15.65 -11.83
N VAL A 238 -7.15 15.27 -12.50
CA VAL A 238 -7.21 14.38 -13.67
C VAL A 238 -7.67 13.00 -13.27
N ILE A 239 -7.13 12.42 -12.20
CA ILE A 239 -7.52 11.09 -11.74
C ILE A 239 -8.96 11.06 -11.25
N PHE A 240 -9.40 12.05 -10.45
CA PHE A 240 -10.80 12.14 -10.04
C PHE A 240 -11.74 12.34 -11.22
N PHE A 241 -11.38 13.17 -12.20
CA PHE A 241 -12.17 13.29 -13.42
C PHE A 241 -12.32 11.94 -14.14
N ILE A 242 -11.24 11.16 -14.26
CA ILE A 242 -11.30 9.83 -14.87
C ILE A 242 -12.18 8.87 -14.04
N ILE A 243 -12.07 8.90 -12.72
CA ILE A 243 -12.88 8.05 -11.83
C ILE A 243 -14.36 8.40 -12.00
N TYR A 244 -14.75 9.67 -11.95
CA TYR A 244 -16.13 10.10 -12.15
C TYR A 244 -16.64 9.80 -13.57
N LEU A 245 -15.78 9.91 -14.58
CA LEU A 245 -16.13 9.53 -15.93
C LEU A 245 -16.40 8.02 -16.03
N MET A 246 -15.58 7.18 -15.39
CA MET A 246 -15.77 5.73 -15.37
C MET A 246 -17.05 5.34 -14.62
N ASP A 247 -17.32 5.99 -13.49
CA ASP A 247 -18.55 5.81 -12.72
C ASP A 247 -19.79 6.18 -13.55
N TRP A 248 -19.70 7.25 -14.34
CA TRP A 248 -20.77 7.62 -15.27
C TRP A 248 -20.93 6.65 -16.45
N LEU A 249 -19.84 6.05 -16.94
CA LEU A 249 -19.87 5.15 -18.09
C LEU A 249 -20.34 3.73 -17.74
N VAL A 250 -20.05 3.25 -16.53
CA VAL A 250 -20.35 1.88 -16.11
C VAL A 250 -21.63 1.88 -15.26
N PRO A 251 -22.74 1.30 -15.75
CA PRO A 251 -23.98 1.26 -14.98
C PRO A 251 -23.86 0.30 -13.78
N ASP A 252 -24.36 0.73 -12.62
CA ASP A 252 -24.33 -0.03 -11.37
C ASP A 252 -25.01 -1.40 -11.46
N VAL A 253 -26.09 -1.48 -12.23
CA VAL A 253 -26.86 -2.73 -12.40
C VAL A 253 -26.63 -3.27 -13.81
N PRO A 254 -26.14 -4.52 -13.95
CA PRO A 254 -25.98 -5.14 -15.25
C PRO A 254 -27.34 -5.38 -15.91
N LYS A 255 -27.41 -5.15 -17.23
CA LYS A 255 -28.65 -5.28 -18.04
C LYS A 255 -29.33 -6.64 -17.91
N SER A 256 -28.56 -7.72 -17.72
CA SER A 256 -29.11 -9.07 -17.53
C SER A 256 -30.00 -9.16 -16.29
N ILE A 257 -29.52 -8.64 -15.16
CA ILE A 257 -30.26 -8.62 -13.89
C ILE A 257 -31.46 -7.68 -13.98
N GLN A 258 -31.29 -6.52 -14.61
CA GLN A 258 -32.41 -5.59 -14.83
C GLN A 258 -33.54 -6.25 -15.63
N ASN A 259 -33.21 -7.01 -16.67
CA ASN A 259 -34.20 -7.77 -17.45
C ASN A 259 -34.89 -8.85 -16.62
N THR A 260 -34.14 -9.59 -15.79
CA THR A 260 -34.72 -10.60 -14.88
C THR A 260 -35.67 -9.97 -13.87
N ILE A 261 -35.28 -8.86 -13.24
CA ILE A 261 -36.14 -8.13 -12.29
C ILE A 261 -37.42 -7.66 -12.98
N ASN A 262 -37.33 -7.14 -14.20
CA ASN A 262 -38.50 -6.70 -14.96
C ASN A 262 -39.41 -7.88 -15.34
N HIS A 263 -38.83 -9.03 -15.68
CA HIS A 263 -39.57 -10.24 -16.00
C HIS A 263 -40.31 -10.82 -14.78
N GLU A 264 -39.64 -10.91 -13.62
CA GLU A 264 -40.28 -11.33 -12.37
C GLU A 264 -41.43 -10.39 -11.98
N ARG A 265 -41.23 -9.07 -12.08
CA ARG A 265 -42.30 -8.08 -11.85
C ARG A 265 -43.49 -8.21 -12.79
N TYR A 266 -43.26 -8.64 -14.03
CA TYR A 266 -44.33 -8.87 -15.00
C TYR A 266 -45.12 -10.15 -14.68
N ILE A 267 -44.47 -11.20 -14.17
CA ILE A 267 -45.15 -12.44 -13.76
C ILE A 267 -46.02 -12.22 -12.52
N ASP A 268 -45.59 -11.35 -11.60
CA ASP A 268 -46.32 -11.06 -10.37
C ASP A 268 -47.55 -10.14 -10.56
N GLN A 269 -47.75 -9.55 -11.76
CA GLN A 269 -48.90 -8.71 -12.14
C GLN A 269 -50.05 -9.51 -12.76
#